data_AF-A0A7N2RBK0-F1
#
_entry.id   AF-A0A7N2RBK0-F1
#
_cell.length_a   1.000
_cell.length_b   1.000
_cell.length_c   1.000
_cell.angle_alpha   90.00
_cell.angle_beta   90.00
_cell.angle_gamma   90.00
#
_symmetry.space_group_name_H-M   'P 1'
#
loop_
_entity.id
_entity.type
_entity.pdbx_description
1 polymer ?
#
loop_
_entity_poly.entity_id
_entity_poly.type
_entity_poly.pdbx_seq_one_letter_code
_entity_poly.pdbx_strand_id
1 'polypeptide(L)' 'MYVQTPILWFHGMADRIVLFEAGQAGPPFLVEVGVSCEFKAYPGLGHSIINEELQYLESWIKTRISGSS' A
#
# COMPACT_ATOMS: atom_id res chain seq x y z
N MET A 1 -5.70 -21.79 -11.54
CA MET A 1 -5.14 -20.91 -10.50
C MET A 1 -5.96 -19.63 -10.48
N TYR A 2 -6.32 -19.12 -9.31
CA TYR A 2 -6.84 -17.75 -9.20
C TYR A 2 -5.65 -16.80 -9.10
N VAL A 3 -5.63 -15.72 -9.90
CA VAL A 3 -4.63 -14.67 -9.76
C VAL A 3 -5.09 -13.75 -8.63
N GLN A 4 -4.46 -13.90 -7.47
CA GLN A 4 -4.68 -13.07 -6.29
C GLN A 4 -4.08 -11.69 -6.56
N THR A 5 -4.92 -10.67 -6.77
CA THR A 5 -4.47 -9.29 -6.99
C THR A 5 -3.63 -8.83 -5.80
N PRO A 6 -2.33 -8.49 -5.99
CA PRO A 6 -1.50 -7.98 -4.92
C PRO A 6 -1.91 -6.54 -4.58
N ILE A 7 -1.92 -6.19 -3.31
CA ILE A 7 -2.23 -4.83 -2.84
C ILE A 7 -0.97 -4.17 -2.28
N LEU A 8 -0.77 -2.90 -2.63
CA LEU A 8 0.14 -1.97 -1.96
C LEU A 8 -0.71 -0.89 -1.29
N TRP A 9 -0.44 -0.61 -0.02
CA TRP A 9 -1.16 0.37 0.77
C TRP A 9 -0.14 1.30 1.44
N PHE A 10 -0.21 2.60 1.16
CA PHE A 10 0.55 3.64 1.85
C PHE A 10 -0.35 4.40 2.83
N HIS A 11 0.19 4.80 3.99
CA HIS A 11 -0.54 5.64 4.93
C HIS A 11 0.36 6.62 5.69
N GLY A 12 -0.07 7.88 5.80
CA GLY A 12 0.63 8.89 6.59
C GLY A 12 0.32 8.77 8.08
N MET A 13 1.34 8.60 8.93
CA MET A 13 1.15 8.42 10.38
C MET A 13 0.68 9.70 11.11
N ALA A 14 0.65 10.84 10.43
CA ALA A 14 0.11 12.10 10.92
C ALA A 14 -1.13 12.57 10.13
N ASP A 15 -1.76 11.68 9.35
CA ASP A 15 -3.04 11.94 8.69
C ASP A 15 -4.15 12.21 9.72
N ARG A 16 -4.89 13.31 9.51
CA ARG A 16 -5.99 13.80 10.36
C ARG A 16 -7.34 13.78 9.65
N ILE A 17 -7.37 13.34 8.40
CA ILE A 17 -8.56 13.16 7.56
C ILE A 17 -8.93 11.67 7.53
N VAL A 18 -7.95 10.80 7.29
CA VAL A 18 -8.08 9.35 7.43
C VAL A 18 -7.09 8.87 8.48
N LEU A 19 -7.57 8.66 9.70
CA LEU A 19 -6.73 8.28 10.85
C LEU A 19 -5.88 7.04 10.57
N PHE A 20 -4.64 7.02 11.08
CA PHE A 20 -3.68 5.96 10.82
C PHE A 20 -4.19 4.58 11.26
N GLU A 21 -4.96 4.52 12.34
CA GLU A 21 -5.61 3.32 12.86
C GLU A 21 -6.59 2.70 11.84
N ALA A 22 -7.29 3.53 11.06
CA ALA A 22 -8.19 3.06 10.01
C ALA A 22 -7.42 2.49 8.81
N GLY A 23 -6.25 3.05 8.49
CA GLY A 23 -5.32 2.47 7.52
C GLY A 23 -4.75 1.13 7.99
N GLN A 24 -4.25 1.09 9.24
CA GLN A 24 -3.65 -0.09 9.84
C GLN A 24 -4.65 -1.25 10.05
N ALA A 25 -5.94 -0.96 10.22
CA ALA A 25 -6.99 -1.97 10.33
C ALA A 25 -7.28 -2.72 9.00
N GLY A 26 -6.93 -2.15 7.84
CA GLY A 26 -7.21 -2.74 6.53
C GLY A 26 -6.46 -4.05 6.21
N PRO A 27 -5.12 -4.09 6.31
CA PRO A 27 -4.32 -5.27 5.96
C PRO A 27 -4.71 -6.58 6.66
N PRO A 28 -5.09 -6.62 7.95
CA PRO A 28 -5.62 -7.83 8.60
C PRO A 28 -6.83 -8.43 7.88
N PHE A 29 -7.87 -7.63 7.59
CA PHE A 29 -9.07 -8.11 6.90
C PHE A 29 -8.77 -8.63 5.48
N LEU A 30 -7.78 -8.05 4.80
CA LEU A 30 -7.33 -8.53 3.48
C LEU A 30 -6.66 -9.91 3.59
N VAL A 31 -5.85 -10.13 4.63
CA VAL A 31 -5.21 -11.42 4.89
C VAL A 31 -6.24 -12.50 5.27
N GLU A 32 -7.29 -12.15 6.02
CA GLU A 32 -8.38 -13.07 6.36
C GLU A 32 -9.14 -13.61 5.14
N VAL A 33 -9.28 -12.80 4.08
CA VAL A 33 -9.88 -13.21 2.79
C VAL A 33 -8.84 -13.63 1.74
N GLY A 34 -7.57 -13.71 2.12
CA GLY A 34 -6.41 -14.16 1.32
C GLY A 34 -6.26 -13.63 -0.20
N VAL A 35 -6.08 -12.43 0.39
CA VAL A 35 -5.55 -11.28 -0.35
C VAL A 35 -4.27 -10.78 0.34
N SER A 36 -3.21 -10.58 -0.43
CA SER A 36 -1.90 -10.16 0.11
C SER A 36 -1.78 -8.63 0.04
N CYS A 37 -1.51 -8.01 1.18
CA CYS A 37 -1.36 -6.57 1.31
C CYS A 37 0.05 -6.22 1.83
N GLU A 38 0.77 -5.41 1.07
CA GLU A 38 1.99 -4.78 1.51
C GLU A 38 1.65 -3.37 2.05
N PHE A 39 1.72 -3.18 3.37
CA PHE A 39 1.43 -1.91 4.02
C PHE A 39 2.72 -1.14 4.33
N LYS A 40 2.75 0.16 4.05
CA LYS A 40 3.87 1.06 4.38
C LYS A 40 3.36 2.32 5.08
N ALA A 41 3.92 2.59 6.25
CA ALA A 41 3.58 3.75 7.08
C ALA A 41 4.68 4.81 7.00
N TYR A 42 4.30 6.07 6.85
CA TYR A 42 5.24 7.19 6.72
C TYR A 42 5.16 8.12 7.95
N PRO A 43 6.18 8.14 8.82
CA PRO A 43 6.21 9.02 9.99
C PRO A 43 6.11 10.50 9.62
N GLY A 44 5.21 11.24 10.29
CA GLY A 44 5.02 12.68 10.07
C GLY A 44 4.27 13.07 8.79
N LEU A 45 4.02 12.14 7.87
CA LEU A 45 3.23 12.38 6.66
C LEU A 45 1.74 12.56 7.02
N GLY A 46 1.10 13.62 6.50
CA GLY A 46 -0.33 13.90 6.65
C GLY A 46 -1.18 13.31 5.52
N HIS A 47 -2.32 13.93 5.24
CA HIS A 47 -3.19 13.58 4.10
C HIS A 47 -2.62 14.13 2.78
N SER A 48 -1.51 13.57 2.33
CA SER A 48 -0.67 14.07 1.23
C SER A 48 0.24 12.98 0.69
N ILE A 49 0.80 13.17 -0.51
CA ILE A 49 1.76 12.24 -1.14
C ILE A 49 3.17 12.85 -1.17
N ILE A 50 4.20 12.03 -0.95
CA ILE A 50 5.63 12.39 -1.10
C ILE A 50 6.33 11.60 -2.22
N ASN A 51 7.51 12.05 -2.64
CA ASN A 51 8.25 11.43 -3.76
C ASN A 51 8.70 9.99 -3.44
N GLU A 52 8.97 9.71 -2.17
CA GLU A 52 9.41 8.43 -1.65
C GLU A 52 8.32 7.34 -1.81
N GLU A 53 7.05 7.72 -1.69
CA GLU A 53 5.91 6.85 -2.02
C GLU A 53 5.86 6.55 -3.52
N LEU A 54 6.00 7.58 -4.35
CA LEU A 54 5.91 7.46 -5.81
C LEU A 54 7.06 6.61 -6.39
N GLN A 55 8.29 6.79 -5.91
CA GLN A 55 9.46 5.98 -6.28
C GLN A 55 9.29 4.51 -5.86
N TYR A 56 8.68 4.26 -4.70
CA TYR A 56 8.38 2.91 -4.25
C TYR A 56 7.28 2.26 -5.09
N LEU A 57 6.20 3.00 -5.37
CA LEU A 57 5.09 2.58 -6.23
C LEU A 57 5.57 2.22 -7.64
N GLU A 58 6.40 3.06 -8.25
CA GLU A 58 6.98 2.80 -9.57
C GLU A 58 7.77 1.48 -9.60
N SER A 59 8.62 1.27 -8.59
CA SER A 59 9.43 0.05 -8.45
C SER A 59 8.56 -1.20 -8.20
N TRP A 60 7.53 -1.06 -7.38
CA TRP A 60 6.57 -2.11 -7.04
C TRP A 60 5.70 -2.51 -8.24
N ILE A 61 5.32 -1.55 -9.07
CA ILE A 61 4.59 -1.79 -10.33
C ILE A 61 5.51 -2.47 -11.35
N LYS A 62 6.74 -1.98 -11.56
CA LYS A 62 7.70 -2.55 -12.53
C LYS A 62 8.02 -4.03 -12.28
N THR A 63 8.07 -4.44 -11.02
CA THR A 63 8.28 -5.85 -10.61
C THR A 63 7.06 -6.76 -10.80
N ARG A 64 5.91 -6.22 -11.22
CA ARG A 64 4.64 -6.95 -11.38
C ARG A 64 4.03 -6.84 -12.78
N ILE A 65 4.18 -5.69 -13.44
CA ILE A 65 3.80 -5.49 -14.86
C ILE A 65 5.03 -5.76 -15.75
N SER A 66 5.71 -6.89 -15.52
CA SER A 66 6.78 -7.37 -16.38
C SER A 66 6.17 -8.00 -17.62
N GLY A 67 5.84 -7.16 -18.61
CA GLY A 67 5.39 -7.60 -19.92
C GLY A 67 6.47 -8.47 -20.58
N SER A 68 6.08 -9.67 -21.00
CA SER A 68 6.93 -10.57 -21.79
C SER A 68 7.40 -9.86 -23.06
N SER A 69 8.71 -9.73 -23.22
CA SER A 69 9.40 -9.30 -24.44
C SER A 69 9.88 -10.53 -25.22
#